data_AF-A0AA42CH77-F1
#
_entry.id   AF-A0AA42CH77-F1
#
_cell.length_a   1.000
_cell.length_b   1.000
_cell.length_c   1.000
_cell.angle_alpha   90.00
_cell.angle_beta   90.00
_cell.angle_gamma   90.00
#
_symmetry.space_group_name_H-M   'P 1'
#
loop_
_entity.id
_entity.type
_entity.pdbx_description
1 polymer ?
#
loop_
_entity_poly.entity_id
_entity_poly.type
_entity_poly.pdbx_seq_one_letter_code
_entity_poly.pdbx_strand_id
1 'polypeptide(L)'
;MKQMKFRLGMALAGVAVVGIGLALTFQRPHADVVQRGFRGTGMDQVFNKQDLAVKAYANQLPAAEPAADLTGVPASQVYQNVKVLGNIDAAELTRLMTAMTTWVAPKQGCAYCHNLNNLASDELYTKVVARRMIQMVWHINSDWKTHVAGTGVTCYTCHRGQPVPAYVWFNNPGPPQALGELGNRAGQNAPTLAPGLASLPYDPFTPFLEQNNDIRVISTSALPDTDHTSIKQTEWTYSLMMHFSNSLGVNCTFCHNTRSFAQWDQSTPQRATAWYGIRMVRDLNQNVLAGLRDVLPAHRWGPLGDGPKVNCATCHQGVYKPLYGGSTLKDYQELASSTSGAVPASPDDAPAPNTPPAAPAPATQPDAPAPKP
;
A
#
# COMPACT_ATOMS: atom_id res chain seq x y z
N MET A 1 -37.91 15.42 -50.41
CA MET A 1 -37.52 16.17 -49.19
C MET A 1 -37.57 15.33 -47.90
N LYS A 2 -38.67 14.63 -47.58
CA LYS A 2 -38.82 13.89 -46.30
C LYS A 2 -37.79 12.76 -46.11
N GLN A 3 -37.50 11.98 -47.15
CA GLN A 3 -36.48 10.93 -47.10
C GLN A 3 -35.05 11.47 -46.99
N MET A 4 -34.76 12.63 -47.61
CA MET A 4 -33.44 13.27 -47.52
C MET A 4 -33.18 13.81 -46.10
N LYS A 5 -34.19 14.40 -45.46
CA LYS A 5 -34.12 14.83 -44.06
C LYS A 5 -33.91 13.66 -43.10
N PHE A 6 -34.57 12.52 -43.35
CA PHE A 6 -34.40 11.30 -42.55
C PHE A 6 -32.98 10.70 -42.68
N ARG A 7 -32.47 10.57 -43.91
CA ARG A 7 -31.10 10.08 -44.16
C ARG A 7 -30.03 11.00 -43.56
N LEU A 8 -30.22 12.32 -43.63
CA LEU A 8 -29.32 13.29 -43.00
C LEU A 8 -29.37 13.19 -41.47
N GLY A 9 -30.56 13.02 -40.89
CA GLY A 9 -30.73 12.80 -39.45
C GLY A 9 -30.02 11.54 -38.95
N MET A 10 -30.13 10.41 -39.66
CA MET A 10 -29.37 9.18 -39.35
C MET A 10 -27.86 9.38 -39.49
N ALA A 11 -27.40 10.08 -40.53
CA ALA A 11 -25.97 10.34 -40.71
C ALA A 11 -25.39 11.19 -39.57
N LEU A 12 -26.09 12.26 -39.16
CA LEU A 12 -25.69 13.11 -38.04
C LEU A 12 -25.69 12.35 -36.71
N ALA A 13 -26.70 11.51 -36.46
CA ALA A 13 -26.74 10.64 -35.28
C ALA A 13 -25.58 9.64 -35.26
N GLY A 14 -25.27 9.02 -36.41
CA GLY A 14 -24.12 8.13 -36.55
C GLY A 14 -22.79 8.82 -36.27
N VAL A 15 -22.59 10.03 -36.81
CA VAL A 15 -21.39 10.84 -36.55
C VAL A 15 -21.30 11.23 -35.06
N ALA A 16 -22.41 11.59 -34.43
CA ALA A 16 -22.43 11.91 -33.00
C ALA A 16 -22.05 10.71 -32.13
N VAL A 17 -22.60 9.53 -32.42
CA VAL A 17 -22.27 8.29 -31.69
C VAL A 17 -20.79 7.93 -31.86
N VAL A 18 -20.26 8.00 -33.09
CA VAL A 18 -18.83 7.76 -33.35
C VAL A 18 -17.96 8.80 -32.64
N GLY A 19 -18.34 10.08 -32.69
CA GLY A 19 -17.63 11.17 -32.04
C GLY A 19 -17.57 11.01 -30.52
N ILE A 20 -18.69 10.63 -29.89
CA ILE A 20 -18.74 10.31 -28.45
C ILE A 20 -17.89 9.08 -28.14
N GLY A 21 -17.99 8.03 -28.96
CA GLY A 21 -17.17 6.83 -28.81
C GLY A 21 -15.68 7.15 -28.83
N LEU A 22 -15.23 7.92 -29.83
CA LEU A 22 -13.83 8.38 -29.93
C LEU A 22 -13.42 9.22 -28.71
N ALA A 23 -14.25 10.17 -28.29
CA ALA A 23 -13.95 11.03 -27.14
C ALA A 23 -13.85 10.28 -25.80
N LEU A 24 -14.61 9.19 -25.63
CA LEU A 24 -14.62 8.40 -24.40
C LEU A 24 -13.61 7.25 -24.38
N THR A 25 -13.07 6.85 -25.54
CA THR A 25 -12.19 5.65 -25.63
C THR A 25 -10.78 5.96 -26.13
N PHE A 26 -10.57 7.07 -26.85
CA PHE A 26 -9.25 7.45 -27.35
C PHE A 26 -8.65 8.56 -26.50
N GLN A 27 -7.37 8.39 -26.17
CA GLN A 27 -6.57 9.44 -25.55
C GLN A 27 -5.83 10.24 -26.64
N ARG A 28 -5.50 11.49 -26.33
CA ARG A 28 -4.65 12.30 -27.21
C ARG A 28 -3.26 11.66 -27.33
N PRO A 29 -2.60 11.71 -28.50
CA PRO A 29 -1.36 10.99 -28.79
C PRO A 29 -0.10 11.51 -28.07
N HIS A 30 -0.24 12.41 -27.10
CA HIS A 30 0.88 12.96 -26.35
C HIS A 30 1.26 12.03 -25.19
N ALA A 31 2.07 11.01 -25.52
CA ALA A 31 2.64 10.10 -24.54
C ALA A 31 4.11 10.46 -24.22
N ASP A 32 4.48 10.31 -22.96
CA ASP A 32 5.87 10.21 -22.52
C ASP A 32 6.24 8.73 -22.39
N VAL A 33 7.38 8.36 -22.96
CA VAL A 33 7.88 6.99 -22.94
C VAL A 33 9.18 6.94 -22.14
N VAL A 34 9.24 6.05 -21.16
CA VAL A 34 10.42 5.84 -20.32
C VAL A 34 10.91 4.41 -20.50
N GLN A 35 12.07 4.26 -21.13
CA GLN A 35 12.72 2.96 -21.31
C GLN A 35 13.24 2.42 -19.97
N ARG A 36 12.92 1.16 -19.65
CA ARG A 36 13.28 0.47 -18.40
C ARG A 36 14.14 -0.77 -18.59
N GLY A 37 14.33 -1.23 -19.83
CA GLY A 37 15.18 -2.38 -20.16
C GLY A 37 16.17 -2.11 -21.30
N PHE A 38 16.87 -3.15 -21.74
CA PHE A 38 17.80 -3.03 -22.86
C PHE A 38 17.07 -2.69 -24.17
N ARG A 39 17.72 -1.95 -25.07
CA ARG A 39 17.13 -1.54 -26.35
C ARG A 39 16.58 -2.75 -27.14
N GLY A 40 15.38 -2.61 -27.68
CA GLY A 40 14.70 -3.67 -28.45
C GLY A 40 13.96 -4.73 -27.62
N THR A 41 13.99 -4.65 -26.28
CA THR A 41 13.23 -5.56 -25.40
C THR A 41 11.76 -5.16 -25.21
N GLY A 42 11.39 -3.94 -25.61
CA GLY A 42 10.04 -3.40 -25.39
C GLY A 42 9.68 -3.15 -23.92
N MET A 43 10.68 -3.15 -23.03
CA MET A 43 10.49 -2.82 -21.62
C MET A 43 10.40 -1.31 -21.43
N ASP A 44 9.22 -0.76 -21.72
CA ASP A 44 8.94 0.68 -21.69
C ASP A 44 7.71 0.97 -20.81
N GLN A 45 7.74 2.09 -20.10
CA GLN A 45 6.54 2.69 -19.51
C GLN A 45 6.01 3.77 -20.44
N VAL A 46 4.70 3.75 -20.69
CA VAL A 46 4.03 4.72 -21.56
C VAL A 46 3.00 5.46 -20.74
N PHE A 47 3.12 6.78 -20.66
CA PHE A 47 2.26 7.62 -19.85
C PHE A 47 1.61 8.71 -20.70
N ASN A 48 0.32 8.94 -20.50
CA ASN A 48 -0.34 10.11 -21.09
C ASN A 48 0.01 11.38 -20.30
N LYS A 49 0.44 12.45 -20.97
CA LYS A 49 0.83 13.72 -20.31
C LYS A 49 -0.29 14.37 -19.50
N GLN A 50 -1.53 14.30 -19.99
CA GLN A 50 -2.68 14.91 -19.30
C GLN A 50 -3.00 14.14 -18.03
N ASP A 51 -3.00 12.81 -18.10
CA ASP A 51 -3.22 11.94 -16.93
C ASP A 51 -2.12 12.14 -15.87
N LEU A 52 -0.86 12.31 -16.30
CA LEU A 52 0.24 12.64 -15.40
C LEU A 52 0.02 13.96 -14.66
N ALA A 53 -0.43 15.01 -15.36
CA ALA A 53 -0.71 16.31 -14.73
C ALA A 53 -1.84 16.22 -13.70
N VAL A 54 -2.92 15.48 -14.03
CA VAL A 54 -4.04 15.23 -13.10
C VAL A 54 -3.57 14.46 -11.87
N LYS A 55 -2.78 13.39 -12.07
CA LYS A 55 -2.23 12.59 -10.96
C LYS A 55 -1.26 13.40 -10.11
N ALA A 56 -0.42 14.26 -10.71
CA ALA A 56 0.48 15.15 -9.99
C ALA A 56 -0.28 16.12 -9.07
N TYR A 57 -1.36 16.72 -9.58
CA TYR A 57 -2.22 17.58 -8.77
C TYR A 57 -2.89 16.81 -7.62
N ALA A 58 -3.42 15.60 -7.89
CA ALA A 58 -4.05 14.77 -6.86
C ALA A 58 -3.06 14.20 -5.80
N ASN A 59 -1.76 14.29 -6.06
CA ASN A 59 -0.70 13.77 -5.19
C ASN A 59 0.18 14.88 -4.59
N GLN A 60 -0.34 16.10 -4.48
CA GLN A 60 0.32 17.18 -3.77
C GLN A 60 0.43 16.87 -2.27
N LEU A 61 1.55 17.29 -1.68
CA LEU A 61 1.76 17.22 -0.24
C LEU A 61 0.99 18.35 0.45
N PRO A 62 0.42 18.10 1.64
CA PRO A 62 -0.10 19.17 2.48
C PRO A 62 1.08 20.00 3.00
N ALA A 63 0.83 21.29 3.25
CA ALA A 63 1.81 22.12 3.93
C ALA A 63 2.10 21.57 5.34
N ALA A 64 3.37 21.61 5.75
CA ALA A 64 3.74 21.27 7.12
C ALA A 64 3.35 22.40 8.06
N GLU A 65 2.93 22.05 9.29
CA GLU A 65 2.73 23.02 10.34
C GLU A 65 4.08 23.63 10.74
N PRO A 66 4.11 24.92 11.15
CA PRO A 66 5.33 25.56 11.66
C PRO A 66 6.01 24.68 12.71
N ALA A 67 7.34 24.59 12.67
CA ALA A 67 8.10 23.82 13.65
C ALA A 67 7.82 24.31 15.07
N ALA A 68 7.64 23.38 16.01
CA ALA A 68 7.46 23.72 17.41
C ALA A 68 8.81 24.10 18.04
N ASP A 69 8.77 24.91 19.10
CA ASP A 69 9.91 25.11 19.98
C ASP A 69 10.06 23.91 20.90
N LEU A 70 11.23 23.26 20.88
CA LEU A 70 11.49 21.98 21.55
C LEU A 70 12.22 22.14 22.89
N THR A 71 12.14 23.32 23.51
CA THR A 71 12.77 23.61 24.82
C THR A 71 11.89 23.28 26.02
N GLY A 72 10.75 22.61 25.81
CA GLY A 72 9.79 22.27 26.84
C GLY A 72 10.13 20.98 27.58
N VAL A 73 9.09 20.39 28.19
CA VAL A 73 9.16 19.11 28.90
C VAL A 73 8.43 18.01 28.09
N PRO A 74 8.74 16.73 28.33
CA PRO A 74 8.06 15.63 27.66
C PRO A 74 6.54 15.66 27.87
N ALA A 75 5.79 15.29 26.85
CA ALA A 75 4.33 15.28 26.84
C ALA A 75 3.73 14.42 27.96
N SER A 76 4.40 13.35 28.37
CA SER A 76 4.00 12.50 29.50
C SER A 76 4.02 13.21 30.85
N GLN A 77 4.78 14.31 31.00
CA GLN A 77 4.83 15.11 32.22
C GLN A 77 3.73 16.17 32.26
N VAL A 78 3.23 16.59 31.10
CA VAL A 78 2.20 17.65 30.97
C VAL A 78 0.80 17.08 30.86
N TYR A 79 0.64 16.00 30.09
CA TYR A 79 -0.67 15.46 29.73
C TYR A 79 -0.94 14.10 30.35
N GLN A 80 -2.21 13.83 30.62
CA GLN A 80 -2.67 12.54 31.11
C GLN A 80 -2.92 11.56 29.95
N ASN A 81 -2.73 10.27 30.22
CA ASN A 81 -3.05 9.16 29.31
C ASN A 81 -2.31 9.18 27.95
N VAL A 82 -1.08 9.70 27.91
CA VAL A 82 -0.21 9.64 26.73
C VAL A 82 0.56 8.31 26.72
N LYS A 83 0.04 7.31 25.98
CA LYS A 83 0.58 5.93 25.98
C LYS A 83 1.67 5.66 24.92
N VAL A 84 1.78 6.52 23.92
CA VAL A 84 2.60 6.28 22.71
C VAL A 84 3.59 7.43 22.55
N LEU A 85 3.09 8.65 22.35
CA LEU A 85 3.90 9.85 22.15
C LEU A 85 4.32 10.52 23.47
N GLY A 86 4.69 9.75 24.49
CA GLY A 86 4.98 10.29 25.83
C GLY A 86 6.31 11.03 25.95
N ASN A 87 7.27 10.68 25.09
CA ASN A 87 8.65 11.16 25.18
C ASN A 87 8.94 12.39 24.31
N ILE A 88 8.00 12.80 23.46
CA ILE A 88 8.18 13.99 22.63
C ILE A 88 7.87 15.24 23.44
N ASP A 89 8.39 16.39 23.02
CA ASP A 89 8.06 17.67 23.63
C ASP A 89 6.54 17.94 23.60
N ALA A 90 5.98 18.56 24.65
CA ALA A 90 4.57 18.88 24.74
C ALA A 90 4.07 19.82 23.61
N ALA A 91 4.91 20.76 23.16
CA ALA A 91 4.61 21.62 22.03
C ALA A 91 4.62 20.83 20.72
N GLU A 92 5.56 19.88 20.55
CA GLU A 92 5.60 18.99 19.39
C GLU A 92 4.38 18.08 19.33
N LEU A 93 3.91 17.56 20.49
CA LEU A 93 2.66 16.80 20.54
C LEU A 93 1.48 17.64 20.01
N THR A 94 1.40 18.92 20.42
CA THR A 94 0.32 19.82 19.97
C THR A 94 0.41 20.05 18.45
N ARG A 95 1.62 20.30 17.93
CA ARG A 95 1.88 20.44 16.50
C ARG A 95 1.46 19.19 15.71
N LEU A 96 1.84 18.01 16.17
CA LEU A 96 1.46 16.74 15.54
C LEU A 96 -0.06 16.52 15.57
N MET A 97 -0.75 16.88 16.66
CA MET A 97 -2.22 16.76 16.71
C MET A 97 -2.92 17.66 15.67
N THR A 98 -2.41 18.86 15.43
CA THR A 98 -2.89 19.75 14.35
C THR A 98 -2.67 19.09 12.98
N ALA A 99 -1.49 18.55 12.72
CA ALA A 99 -1.17 17.87 11.48
C ALA A 99 -2.03 16.61 11.26
N MET A 100 -2.20 15.77 12.28
CA MET A 100 -3.06 14.60 12.21
C MET A 100 -4.53 14.97 11.93
N THR A 101 -5.00 16.10 12.48
CA THR A 101 -6.34 16.62 12.20
C THR A 101 -6.50 16.94 10.73
N THR A 102 -5.53 17.65 10.12
CA THR A 102 -5.59 17.97 8.68
C THR A 102 -5.45 16.72 7.80
N TRP A 103 -4.65 15.75 8.22
CA TRP A 103 -4.38 14.55 7.43
C TRP A 103 -5.50 13.51 7.45
N VAL A 104 -6.26 13.43 8.55
CA VAL A 104 -7.26 12.38 8.77
C VAL A 104 -8.68 12.93 8.76
N ALA A 105 -8.97 13.96 9.54
CA ALA A 105 -10.35 14.41 9.79
C ALA A 105 -10.50 15.94 9.74
N PRO A 106 -10.08 16.61 8.65
CA PRO A 106 -10.07 18.08 8.57
C PRO A 106 -11.47 18.70 8.71
N LYS A 107 -12.52 17.95 8.34
CA LYS A 107 -13.91 18.42 8.43
C LYS A 107 -14.50 18.30 9.85
N GLN A 108 -14.09 17.28 10.59
CA GLN A 108 -14.59 16.98 11.93
C GLN A 108 -13.74 17.63 13.03
N GLY A 109 -12.48 17.95 12.72
CA GLY A 109 -11.56 18.56 13.68
C GLY A 109 -11.15 17.61 14.80
N CYS A 110 -10.66 18.19 15.90
CA CYS A 110 -10.17 17.46 17.08
C CYS A 110 -11.24 16.51 17.68
N ALA A 111 -12.52 16.89 17.57
CA ALA A 111 -13.65 16.13 18.08
C ALA A 111 -13.85 14.77 17.40
N TYR A 112 -13.19 14.51 16.27
CA TYR A 112 -13.23 13.20 15.63
C TYR A 112 -12.61 12.11 16.51
N CYS A 113 -11.51 12.42 17.20
CA CYS A 113 -10.77 11.48 18.05
C CYS A 113 -10.89 11.80 19.54
N HIS A 114 -11.34 12.99 19.93
CA HIS A 114 -11.35 13.40 21.33
C HIS A 114 -12.73 13.84 21.80
N ASN A 115 -13.01 13.54 23.07
CA ASN A 115 -13.97 14.32 23.84
C ASN A 115 -13.32 15.66 24.19
N LEU A 116 -13.88 16.77 23.70
CA LEU A 116 -13.30 18.10 23.90
C LEU A 116 -13.34 18.57 25.37
N ASN A 117 -14.21 17.99 26.20
CA ASN A 117 -14.26 18.26 27.64
C ASN A 117 -13.24 17.42 28.41
N ASN A 118 -12.71 16.34 27.82
CA ASN A 118 -11.70 15.48 28.42
C ASN A 118 -10.83 14.83 27.35
N LEU A 119 -9.76 15.54 26.95
CA LEU A 119 -8.85 15.08 25.90
C LEU A 119 -8.14 13.76 26.27
N ALA A 120 -8.03 13.43 27.56
CA ALA A 120 -7.40 12.20 28.05
C ALA A 120 -8.32 10.96 27.92
N SER A 121 -9.64 11.13 27.81
CA SER A 121 -10.60 10.01 27.69
C SER A 121 -10.34 9.13 26.47
N ASP A 122 -10.50 7.80 26.62
CA ASP A 122 -10.43 6.79 25.55
C ASP A 122 -11.82 6.31 25.11
N GLU A 123 -12.89 7.03 25.48
CA GLU A 123 -14.29 6.64 25.21
C GLU A 123 -14.63 6.56 23.71
N LEU A 124 -13.96 7.35 22.87
CA LEU A 124 -14.16 7.31 21.43
C LEU A 124 -13.26 6.25 20.80
N TYR A 125 -13.86 5.29 20.09
CA TYR A 125 -13.13 4.22 19.39
C TYR A 125 -12.06 4.77 18.43
N THR A 126 -12.31 5.93 17.82
CA THR A 126 -11.40 6.63 16.91
C THR A 126 -10.07 6.98 17.59
N LYS A 127 -10.06 7.29 18.88
CA LYS A 127 -8.81 7.52 19.64
C LYS A 127 -8.00 6.25 19.82
N VAL A 128 -8.69 5.14 20.14
CA VAL A 128 -8.07 3.83 20.30
C VAL A 128 -7.44 3.38 18.98
N VAL A 129 -8.17 3.55 17.87
CA VAL A 129 -7.67 3.29 16.51
C VAL A 129 -6.51 4.22 16.16
N ALA A 130 -6.62 5.54 16.39
CA ALA A 130 -5.56 6.51 16.10
C ALA A 130 -4.25 6.16 16.80
N ARG A 131 -4.31 5.73 18.07
CA ARG A 131 -3.15 5.25 18.82
C ARG A 131 -2.48 4.05 18.14
N ARG A 132 -3.28 3.08 17.68
CA ARG A 132 -2.76 1.92 16.93
C ARG A 132 -2.18 2.32 15.58
N MET A 133 -2.76 3.31 14.91
CA MET A 133 -2.24 3.82 13.64
C MET A 133 -0.88 4.53 13.80
N ILE A 134 -0.63 5.26 14.90
CA ILE A 134 0.70 5.84 15.16
C ILE A 134 1.74 4.73 15.30
N GLN A 135 1.43 3.66 16.03
CA GLN A 135 2.31 2.50 16.15
C GLN A 135 2.53 1.80 14.80
N MET A 136 1.49 1.74 13.96
CA MET A 136 1.61 1.21 12.60
C MET A 136 2.56 2.05 11.74
N VAL A 137 2.46 3.38 11.81
CA VAL A 137 3.36 4.30 11.10
C VAL A 137 4.80 4.11 11.55
N TRP A 138 5.06 4.00 12.86
CA TRP A 138 6.38 3.67 13.38
C TRP A 138 6.89 2.35 12.83
N HIS A 139 6.08 1.30 12.90
CA HIS A 139 6.45 -0.03 12.42
C HIS A 139 6.83 -0.01 10.93
N ILE A 140 6.05 0.68 10.10
CA ILE A 140 6.36 0.83 8.66
C ILE A 140 7.68 1.59 8.47
N ASN A 141 7.88 2.70 9.18
CA ASN A 141 9.03 3.58 9.00
C ASN A 141 10.34 3.01 9.56
N SER A 142 10.27 2.20 10.62
CA SER A 142 11.44 1.58 11.24
C SER A 142 11.80 0.25 10.60
N ASP A 143 10.81 -0.63 10.40
CA ASP A 143 11.08 -2.05 10.16
C ASP A 143 10.96 -2.42 8.68
N TRP A 144 10.21 -1.64 7.89
CA TRP A 144 9.98 -1.89 6.47
C TRP A 144 10.77 -0.95 5.54
N LYS A 145 11.95 -0.50 5.97
CA LYS A 145 12.86 0.33 5.14
C LYS A 145 13.28 -0.34 3.83
N THR A 146 13.25 -1.67 3.76
CA THR A 146 13.45 -2.44 2.52
C THR A 146 12.38 -2.15 1.45
N HIS A 147 11.23 -1.61 1.86
CA HIS A 147 10.16 -1.15 0.98
C HIS A 147 10.05 0.37 0.94
N VAL A 148 9.91 1.05 2.08
CA VAL A 148 9.64 2.50 2.16
C VAL A 148 10.90 3.38 2.13
N ALA A 149 12.08 2.78 2.23
CA ALA A 149 13.38 3.45 2.28
C ALA A 149 13.38 4.61 3.32
N GLY A 150 14.05 5.72 3.01
CA GLY A 150 14.03 6.93 3.84
C GLY A 150 12.81 7.84 3.59
N THR A 151 11.94 7.54 2.63
CA THR A 151 10.73 8.33 2.36
C THR A 151 9.70 8.14 3.48
N GLY A 152 9.50 6.88 3.89
CA GLY A 152 8.53 6.51 4.91
C GLY A 152 7.09 6.87 4.56
N VAL A 153 6.21 6.79 5.55
CA VAL A 153 4.78 7.08 5.46
C VAL A 153 4.34 7.99 6.61
N THR A 154 3.24 8.70 6.39
CA THR A 154 2.51 9.44 7.43
C THR A 154 1.02 9.12 7.33
N CYS A 155 0.20 9.68 8.22
CA CYS A 155 -1.25 9.49 8.16
C CYS A 155 -1.82 9.91 6.79
N TYR A 156 -1.26 10.97 6.19
CA TYR A 156 -1.71 11.49 4.91
C TYR A 156 -1.49 10.52 3.75
N THR A 157 -0.46 9.67 3.81
CA THR A 157 -0.17 8.67 2.77
C THR A 157 -1.42 7.84 2.41
N CYS A 158 -2.16 7.41 3.44
CA CYS A 158 -3.39 6.62 3.27
C CYS A 158 -4.66 7.48 3.32
N HIS A 159 -4.79 8.33 4.34
CA HIS A 159 -6.05 8.99 4.66
C HIS A 159 -6.42 10.13 3.70
N ARG A 160 -5.45 10.87 3.17
CA ARG A 160 -5.67 11.98 2.22
C ARG A 160 -6.79 12.95 2.67
N GLY A 161 -6.85 13.27 3.96
CA GLY A 161 -7.86 14.14 4.55
C GLY A 161 -9.25 13.51 4.71
N GLN A 162 -9.36 12.18 4.64
CA GLN A 162 -10.58 11.43 4.89
C GLN A 162 -10.41 10.47 6.08
N PRO A 163 -11.38 10.41 7.02
CA PRO A 163 -11.24 9.54 8.17
C PRO A 163 -11.21 8.06 7.82
N VAL A 164 -11.83 7.68 6.70
CA VAL A 164 -11.69 6.36 6.09
C VAL A 164 -10.88 6.51 4.81
N PRO A 165 -9.73 5.84 4.67
CA PRO A 165 -8.96 5.84 3.43
C PRO A 165 -9.81 5.37 2.25
N ALA A 166 -9.67 6.02 1.09
CA ALA A 166 -10.51 5.76 -0.08
C ALA A 166 -10.31 4.35 -0.69
N TYR A 167 -9.14 3.75 -0.48
CA TYR A 167 -8.74 2.48 -1.10
C TYR A 167 -8.46 1.39 -0.06
N VAL A 168 -9.34 1.24 0.91
CA VAL A 168 -9.41 0.03 1.75
C VAL A 168 -10.09 -1.12 1.00
N TRP A 169 -9.95 -2.34 1.50
CA TRP A 169 -10.65 -3.49 0.95
C TRP A 169 -11.20 -4.41 2.05
N PHE A 170 -12.14 -5.25 1.66
CA PHE A 170 -12.80 -6.28 2.47
C PHE A 170 -12.91 -7.56 1.66
N ASN A 171 -13.12 -8.69 2.32
CA ASN A 171 -13.29 -9.98 1.64
C ASN A 171 -14.53 -9.90 0.75
N ASN A 172 -14.35 -10.25 -0.53
CA ASN A 172 -15.36 -10.02 -1.55
C ASN A 172 -16.12 -11.33 -1.82
N PRO A 173 -17.41 -11.45 -1.42
CA PRO A 173 -18.20 -12.65 -1.69
C PRO A 173 -18.53 -12.84 -3.17
N GLY A 174 -18.24 -11.86 -4.02
CA GLY A 174 -18.61 -11.82 -5.41
C GLY A 174 -20.00 -11.21 -5.63
N PRO A 175 -20.42 -11.07 -6.90
CA PRO A 175 -21.76 -10.61 -7.23
C PRO A 175 -22.81 -11.62 -6.73
N PRO A 176 -24.06 -11.19 -6.45
CA PRO A 176 -25.15 -12.11 -6.15
C PRO A 176 -25.30 -13.20 -7.22
N GLN A 177 -25.46 -14.44 -6.80
CA GLN A 177 -25.61 -15.62 -7.67
C GLN A 177 -26.96 -16.29 -7.40
N ALA A 178 -27.52 -16.95 -8.41
CA ALA A 178 -28.70 -17.80 -8.21
C ALA A 178 -28.35 -18.99 -7.31
N LEU A 179 -29.33 -19.53 -6.59
CA LEU A 179 -29.13 -20.67 -5.69
C LEU A 179 -28.78 -21.94 -6.49
N GLY A 180 -27.78 -22.69 -6.04
CA GLY A 180 -27.31 -23.95 -6.64
C GLY A 180 -26.11 -23.78 -7.58
N GLU A 181 -25.71 -24.87 -8.25
CA GLU A 181 -24.54 -24.89 -9.17
C GLU A 181 -24.77 -24.07 -10.45
N LEU A 182 -26.02 -23.79 -10.80
CA LEU A 182 -26.43 -22.92 -11.91
C LEU A 182 -26.15 -21.44 -11.55
N GLY A 183 -24.90 -21.02 -11.72
CA GLY A 183 -24.48 -19.64 -11.47
C GLY A 183 -23.20 -19.49 -10.66
N ASN A 184 -22.60 -20.59 -10.22
CA ASN A 184 -21.32 -20.56 -9.49
C ASN A 184 -20.21 -20.03 -10.41
N ARG A 185 -19.74 -18.81 -10.10
CA ARG A 185 -18.66 -18.16 -10.87
C ARG A 185 -17.26 -18.57 -10.44
N ALA A 186 -17.15 -19.44 -9.42
CA ALA A 186 -15.89 -19.94 -8.87
C ALA A 186 -14.86 -18.83 -8.56
N GLY A 187 -15.33 -17.69 -8.04
CA GLY A 187 -14.42 -16.60 -7.67
C GLY A 187 -14.00 -15.66 -8.82
N GLN A 188 -14.50 -15.83 -10.05
CA GLN A 188 -14.05 -15.05 -11.23
C GLN A 188 -15.17 -14.70 -12.23
N ASN A 189 -14.84 -14.40 -13.49
CA ASN A 189 -15.77 -14.14 -14.59
C ASN A 189 -16.72 -12.94 -14.37
N ALA A 190 -16.29 -11.93 -13.62
CA ALA A 190 -17.03 -10.68 -13.42
C ALA A 190 -16.05 -9.49 -13.48
N PRO A 191 -16.44 -8.38 -14.13
CA PRO A 191 -15.57 -7.20 -14.18
C PRO A 191 -15.47 -6.60 -12.77
N THR A 192 -14.26 -6.56 -12.21
CA THR A 192 -14.02 -5.98 -10.89
C THR A 192 -12.78 -5.09 -10.90
N LEU A 193 -12.73 -4.12 -10.00
CA LEU A 193 -11.63 -3.15 -9.97
C LEU A 193 -10.29 -3.78 -9.55
N ALA A 194 -10.31 -4.85 -8.77
CA ALA A 194 -9.09 -5.52 -8.29
C ALA A 194 -8.16 -5.96 -9.46
N PRO A 195 -8.62 -6.74 -10.44
CA PRO A 195 -7.84 -7.09 -11.64
C PRO A 195 -7.94 -6.05 -12.78
N GLY A 196 -8.35 -4.81 -12.52
CA GLY A 196 -8.45 -3.78 -13.57
C GLY A 196 -9.53 -4.04 -14.60
N LEU A 197 -10.72 -4.43 -14.16
CA LEU A 197 -11.90 -4.73 -14.99
C LEU A 197 -11.77 -5.98 -15.88
N ALA A 198 -10.68 -6.75 -15.75
CA ALA A 198 -10.58 -8.07 -16.36
C ALA A 198 -11.54 -9.07 -15.70
N SER A 199 -11.79 -10.20 -16.37
CA SER A 199 -12.62 -11.31 -15.89
C SER A 199 -11.88 -12.32 -14.99
N LEU A 200 -10.68 -11.95 -14.51
CA LEU A 200 -9.86 -12.73 -13.60
C LEU A 200 -10.51 -12.83 -12.19
N PRO A 201 -9.96 -13.65 -11.27
CA PRO A 201 -10.47 -13.74 -9.91
C PRO A 201 -10.65 -12.39 -9.23
N TYR A 202 -11.84 -12.17 -8.64
CA TYR A 202 -12.24 -10.84 -8.15
C TYR A 202 -11.71 -10.50 -6.75
N ASP A 203 -11.13 -11.46 -6.03
CA ASP A 203 -10.53 -11.25 -4.70
C ASP A 203 -9.11 -11.82 -4.60
N PRO A 204 -8.13 -11.29 -5.34
CA PRO A 204 -6.74 -11.73 -5.17
C PRO A 204 -6.14 -11.30 -3.83
N PHE A 205 -6.84 -10.52 -3.00
CA PHE A 205 -6.28 -9.95 -1.78
C PHE A 205 -6.35 -10.91 -0.61
N THR A 206 -7.48 -11.59 -0.42
CA THR A 206 -7.63 -12.61 0.64
C THR A 206 -6.51 -13.66 0.62
N PRO A 207 -6.24 -14.38 -0.48
CA PRO A 207 -5.20 -15.41 -0.49
C PRO A 207 -3.76 -14.88 -0.45
N PHE A 208 -3.51 -13.66 -0.95
CA PHE A 208 -2.14 -13.19 -1.19
C PHE A 208 -1.69 -11.97 -0.37
N LEU A 209 -2.60 -11.12 0.12
CA LEU A 209 -2.30 -9.90 0.88
C LEU A 209 -2.84 -9.95 2.32
N GLU A 210 -3.80 -10.82 2.60
CA GLU A 210 -4.19 -11.19 3.97
C GLU A 210 -3.52 -12.50 4.37
N GLN A 211 -3.72 -13.57 3.59
CA GLN A 211 -3.05 -14.86 3.78
C GLN A 211 -1.67 -14.89 3.12
N ASN A 212 -1.03 -16.07 3.13
CA ASN A 212 0.31 -16.28 2.60
C ASN A 212 0.35 -17.41 1.56
N ASN A 213 -0.62 -17.46 0.63
CA ASN A 213 -0.59 -18.45 -0.43
C ASN A 213 0.57 -18.17 -1.42
N ASP A 214 1.05 -19.23 -2.05
CA ASP A 214 2.13 -19.16 -3.02
C ASP A 214 1.69 -18.42 -4.30
N ILE A 215 2.50 -17.44 -4.69
CA ILE A 215 2.31 -16.62 -5.91
C ILE A 215 3.08 -17.22 -7.10
N ARG A 216 4.07 -18.08 -6.84
CA ARG A 216 4.90 -18.66 -7.91
C ARG A 216 4.12 -19.79 -8.59
N VAL A 217 4.05 -19.73 -9.91
CA VAL A 217 3.33 -20.72 -10.73
C VAL A 217 4.13 -21.25 -11.93
N ILE A 218 5.35 -20.74 -12.14
CA ILE A 218 6.20 -21.11 -13.27
C ILE A 218 7.20 -22.16 -12.78
N SER A 219 7.22 -23.31 -13.45
CA SER A 219 8.18 -24.38 -13.19
C SER A 219 9.63 -23.89 -13.34
N THR A 220 10.53 -24.47 -12.52
CA THR A 220 11.97 -24.26 -12.61
C THR A 220 12.65 -25.23 -13.57
N SER A 221 11.94 -26.26 -14.05
CA SER A 221 12.42 -27.23 -15.05
C SER A 221 11.81 -26.96 -16.43
N ALA A 222 12.57 -27.27 -17.48
CA ALA A 222 12.10 -27.14 -18.86
C ALA A 222 11.13 -28.25 -19.28
N LEU A 223 11.31 -29.45 -18.73
CA LEU A 223 10.44 -30.61 -18.96
C LEU A 223 9.47 -30.76 -17.78
N PRO A 224 8.27 -31.34 -18.00
CA PRO A 224 7.34 -31.65 -16.92
C PRO A 224 8.03 -32.45 -15.81
N ASP A 225 7.77 -32.04 -14.57
CA ASP A 225 8.28 -32.68 -13.36
C ASP A 225 7.13 -32.75 -12.33
N THR A 226 7.41 -32.86 -11.04
CA THR A 226 6.42 -32.93 -9.95
C THR A 226 5.70 -31.60 -9.65
N ASP A 227 5.85 -30.57 -10.49
CA ASP A 227 5.09 -29.32 -10.34
C ASP A 227 3.64 -29.54 -10.81
N HIS A 228 2.71 -29.47 -9.85
CA HIS A 228 1.28 -29.65 -10.07
C HIS A 228 0.50 -28.33 -10.07
N THR A 229 1.18 -27.20 -10.26
CA THR A 229 0.53 -25.90 -10.33
C THR A 229 -0.44 -25.83 -11.51
N SER A 230 -1.65 -25.36 -11.24
CA SER A 230 -2.74 -25.30 -12.21
C SER A 230 -2.80 -23.96 -12.96
N ILE A 231 -3.45 -23.97 -14.12
CA ILE A 231 -3.80 -22.75 -14.85
C ILE A 231 -4.70 -21.84 -14.00
N LYS A 232 -5.59 -22.42 -13.18
CA LYS A 232 -6.39 -21.64 -12.24
C LYS A 232 -5.51 -20.83 -11.28
N GLN A 233 -4.51 -21.45 -10.65
CA GLN A 233 -3.56 -20.72 -9.80
C GLN A 233 -2.80 -19.62 -10.56
N THR A 234 -2.55 -19.84 -11.85
CA THR A 234 -1.97 -18.81 -12.74
C THR A 234 -2.92 -17.62 -12.92
N GLU A 235 -4.22 -17.85 -13.12
CA GLU A 235 -5.23 -16.76 -13.21
C GLU A 235 -5.31 -15.94 -11.92
N TRP A 236 -5.25 -16.58 -10.75
CA TRP A 236 -5.20 -15.91 -9.44
C TRP A 236 -3.95 -15.04 -9.28
N THR A 237 -2.78 -15.59 -9.63
CA THR A 237 -1.53 -14.84 -9.64
C THR A 237 -1.61 -13.67 -10.61
N TYR A 238 -2.17 -13.86 -11.80
CA TYR A 238 -2.31 -12.82 -12.79
C TYR A 238 -3.25 -11.69 -12.32
N SER A 239 -4.36 -12.04 -11.64
CA SER A 239 -5.25 -11.08 -10.99
C SER A 239 -4.51 -10.16 -10.01
N LEU A 240 -3.65 -10.75 -9.15
CA LEU A 240 -2.81 -9.98 -8.23
C LEU A 240 -1.83 -9.06 -8.97
N MET A 241 -1.21 -9.53 -10.05
CA MET A 241 -0.26 -8.71 -10.83
C MET A 241 -0.95 -7.55 -11.57
N MET A 242 -2.18 -7.75 -12.04
CA MET A 242 -3.01 -6.67 -12.57
C MET A 242 -3.30 -5.62 -11.49
N HIS A 243 -3.62 -6.04 -10.26
CA HIS A 243 -3.78 -5.12 -9.14
C HIS A 243 -2.51 -4.29 -8.88
N PHE A 244 -1.33 -4.91 -8.89
CA PHE A 244 -0.07 -4.18 -8.66
C PHE A 244 0.16 -3.12 -9.73
N SER A 245 0.00 -3.51 -10.99
CA SER A 245 0.17 -2.62 -12.14
C SER A 245 -0.75 -1.39 -12.02
N ASN A 246 -2.05 -1.61 -11.74
CA ASN A 246 -3.01 -0.52 -11.56
C ASN A 246 -2.74 0.33 -10.33
N SER A 247 -2.40 -0.30 -9.20
CA SER A 247 -2.15 0.40 -7.93
C SER A 247 -0.94 1.32 -7.99
N LEU A 248 0.08 0.95 -8.76
CA LEU A 248 1.28 1.75 -8.97
C LEU A 248 1.19 2.63 -10.23
N GLY A 249 0.16 2.45 -11.07
CA GLY A 249 -0.01 3.15 -12.34
C GLY A 249 1.11 2.85 -13.33
N VAL A 250 1.56 1.60 -13.39
CA VAL A 250 2.65 1.11 -14.24
C VAL A 250 2.19 -0.12 -15.01
N ASN A 251 3.03 -0.64 -15.92
CA ASN A 251 2.79 -1.94 -16.56
C ASN A 251 3.73 -3.04 -16.02
N CYS A 252 3.59 -4.26 -16.52
CA CYS A 252 4.37 -5.43 -16.12
C CYS A 252 5.89 -5.22 -16.24
N THR A 253 6.33 -4.46 -17.24
CA THR A 253 7.75 -4.21 -17.53
C THR A 253 8.43 -3.30 -16.51
N PHE A 254 7.65 -2.71 -15.59
CA PHE A 254 8.19 -2.00 -14.45
C PHE A 254 8.95 -2.93 -13.50
N CYS A 255 8.55 -4.21 -13.41
CA CYS A 255 9.14 -5.23 -12.56
C CYS A 255 9.79 -6.38 -13.34
N HIS A 256 9.26 -6.74 -14.51
CA HIS A 256 9.61 -7.98 -15.21
C HIS A 256 10.16 -7.75 -16.63
N ASN A 257 11.04 -8.64 -17.08
CA ASN A 257 11.12 -8.95 -18.49
C ASN A 257 10.10 -10.05 -18.81
N THR A 258 9.06 -9.73 -19.59
CA THR A 258 7.90 -10.61 -19.78
C THR A 258 8.21 -11.87 -20.59
N ARG A 259 9.38 -11.96 -21.24
CA ARG A 259 9.86 -13.22 -21.82
C ARG A 259 10.08 -14.30 -20.76
N SER A 260 10.30 -13.89 -19.50
CA SER A 260 10.33 -14.79 -18.36
C SER A 260 10.02 -14.06 -17.05
N PHE A 261 8.78 -14.16 -16.58
CA PHE A 261 8.34 -13.54 -15.32
C PHE A 261 9.06 -14.10 -14.08
N ALA A 262 9.53 -15.36 -14.13
CA ALA A 262 10.16 -16.04 -13.00
C ALA A 262 11.59 -15.56 -12.73
N GLN A 263 12.35 -15.26 -13.79
CA GLN A 263 13.80 -15.01 -13.72
C GLN A 263 14.14 -13.69 -13.04
N TRP A 264 14.82 -13.78 -11.90
CA TRP A 264 15.17 -12.62 -11.06
C TRP A 264 16.31 -11.78 -11.62
N ASP A 265 17.30 -12.42 -12.23
CA ASP A 265 18.44 -11.79 -12.90
C ASP A 265 18.04 -10.96 -14.13
N GLN A 266 16.85 -11.22 -14.69
CA GLN A 266 16.26 -10.47 -15.80
C GLN A 266 15.14 -9.52 -15.36
N SER A 267 14.85 -9.46 -14.06
CA SER A 267 13.87 -8.55 -13.49
C SER A 267 14.51 -7.20 -13.15
N THR A 268 13.68 -6.18 -12.95
CA THR A 268 14.18 -4.88 -12.47
C THR A 268 14.32 -4.90 -10.94
N PRO A 269 15.10 -3.98 -10.34
CA PRO A 269 15.19 -3.85 -8.89
C PRO A 269 13.83 -3.61 -8.20
N GLN A 270 12.86 -3.03 -8.93
CA GLN A 270 11.51 -2.79 -8.40
C GLN A 270 10.78 -4.08 -8.03
N ARG A 271 11.09 -5.22 -8.67
CA ARG A 271 10.53 -6.52 -8.29
C ARG A 271 10.95 -6.92 -6.88
N ALA A 272 12.17 -6.62 -6.46
CA ALA A 272 12.63 -6.89 -5.09
C ALA A 272 11.92 -5.98 -4.07
N THR A 273 11.76 -4.68 -4.38
CA THR A 273 10.98 -3.76 -3.53
C THR A 273 9.52 -4.19 -3.40
N ALA A 274 8.90 -4.65 -4.49
CA ALA A 274 7.53 -5.19 -4.47
C ALA A 274 7.43 -6.49 -3.66
N TRP A 275 8.47 -7.34 -3.72
CA TRP A 275 8.54 -8.57 -2.92
C TRP A 275 8.44 -8.27 -1.42
N TYR A 276 9.18 -7.27 -0.92
CA TYR A 276 9.05 -6.83 0.48
C TYR A 276 7.70 -6.17 0.76
N GLY A 277 7.18 -5.38 -0.18
CA GLY A 277 5.87 -4.74 -0.07
C GLY A 277 4.72 -5.74 0.16
N ILE A 278 4.76 -6.91 -0.48
CA ILE A 278 3.80 -7.99 -0.23
C ILE A 278 3.81 -8.42 1.24
N ARG A 279 5.00 -8.62 1.82
CA ARG A 279 5.14 -9.09 3.21
C ARG A 279 4.73 -8.01 4.19
N MET A 280 5.08 -6.76 3.91
CA MET A 280 4.64 -5.61 4.68
C MET A 280 3.11 -5.55 4.74
N VAL A 281 2.42 -5.63 3.59
CA VAL A 281 0.95 -5.57 3.56
C VAL A 281 0.32 -6.74 4.33
N ARG A 282 0.87 -7.95 4.22
CA ARG A 282 0.41 -9.12 4.99
C ARG A 282 0.55 -8.89 6.49
N ASP A 283 1.73 -8.42 6.91
CA ASP A 283 2.00 -8.11 8.30
C ASP A 283 1.03 -7.04 8.84
N LEU A 284 0.81 -5.95 8.11
CA LEU A 284 -0.13 -4.91 8.50
C LEU A 284 -1.57 -5.44 8.63
N ASN A 285 -2.02 -6.25 7.67
CA ASN A 285 -3.37 -6.80 7.69
C ASN A 285 -3.58 -7.78 8.86
N GLN A 286 -2.61 -8.65 9.12
CA GLN A 286 -2.71 -9.70 10.15
C GLN A 286 -2.39 -9.19 11.56
N ASN A 287 -1.29 -8.46 11.72
CA ASN A 287 -0.73 -8.13 13.03
C ASN A 287 -1.15 -6.75 13.54
N VAL A 288 -1.72 -5.90 12.67
CA VAL A 288 -2.18 -4.56 13.05
C VAL A 288 -3.68 -4.40 12.89
N LEU A 289 -4.23 -4.65 11.69
CA LEU A 289 -5.61 -4.30 11.35
C LEU A 289 -6.64 -5.34 11.79
N ALA A 290 -6.32 -6.64 11.72
CA ALA A 290 -7.25 -7.70 12.13
C ALA A 290 -7.75 -7.51 13.58
N GLY A 291 -6.85 -7.14 14.49
CA GLY A 291 -7.18 -6.90 15.91
C GLY A 291 -8.03 -5.65 16.18
N LEU A 292 -8.26 -4.79 15.18
CA LEU A 292 -9.08 -3.59 15.33
C LEU A 292 -10.56 -3.82 14.98
N ARG A 293 -10.91 -4.96 14.39
CA ARG A 293 -12.27 -5.25 13.94
C ARG A 293 -13.30 -5.09 15.05
N ASP A 294 -13.01 -5.57 16.26
CA ASP A 294 -13.93 -5.51 17.41
C ASP A 294 -14.00 -4.13 18.08
N VAL A 295 -13.02 -3.25 17.81
CA VAL A 295 -13.03 -1.85 18.25
C VAL A 295 -13.86 -0.99 17.29
N LEU A 296 -13.94 -1.40 16.02
CA LEU A 296 -14.67 -0.68 14.99
C LEU A 296 -16.19 -0.90 15.11
N PRO A 297 -17.01 0.15 14.92
CA PRO A 297 -18.46 -0.01 14.87
C PRO A 297 -18.88 -0.80 13.63
N ALA A 298 -20.02 -1.50 13.71
CA ALA A 298 -20.49 -2.42 12.67
C ALA A 298 -20.60 -1.81 11.26
N HIS A 299 -20.88 -0.51 11.14
CA HIS A 299 -20.92 0.19 9.84
C HIS A 299 -19.55 0.33 9.15
N ARG A 300 -18.46 -0.12 9.79
CA ARG A 300 -17.10 -0.18 9.23
C ARG A 300 -16.70 -1.59 8.80
N TRP A 301 -17.56 -2.58 9.00
CA TRP A 301 -17.27 -3.95 8.63
C TRP A 301 -17.62 -4.21 7.16
N GLY A 302 -16.90 -5.15 6.56
CA GLY A 302 -17.17 -5.68 5.24
C GLY A 302 -18.45 -6.53 5.20
N PRO A 303 -18.88 -6.94 4.00
CA PRO A 303 -20.07 -7.77 3.81
C PRO A 303 -19.97 -9.14 4.52
N LEU A 304 -18.74 -9.61 4.80
CA LEU A 304 -18.47 -10.85 5.52
C LEU A 304 -18.10 -10.63 7.00
N GLY A 305 -18.26 -9.40 7.50
CA GLY A 305 -18.02 -9.05 8.91
C GLY A 305 -16.55 -8.79 9.27
N ASP A 306 -15.65 -8.79 8.29
CA ASP A 306 -14.24 -8.48 8.44
C ASP A 306 -13.99 -6.96 8.55
N GLY A 307 -12.89 -6.59 9.22
CA GLY A 307 -12.47 -5.19 9.30
C GLY A 307 -11.82 -4.69 8.00
N PRO A 308 -11.69 -3.37 7.82
CA PRO A 308 -11.03 -2.79 6.65
C PRO A 308 -9.54 -3.12 6.64
N LYS A 309 -9.04 -3.54 5.48
CA LYS A 309 -7.65 -3.93 5.26
C LYS A 309 -6.92 -2.98 4.30
N VAL A 310 -5.60 -3.04 4.30
CA VAL A 310 -4.72 -2.30 3.38
C VAL A 310 -4.31 -3.15 2.20
N ASN A 311 -4.10 -2.51 1.05
CA ASN A 311 -3.50 -3.07 -0.16
C ASN A 311 -2.53 -2.06 -0.78
N CYS A 312 -2.01 -2.36 -1.97
CA CYS A 312 -1.07 -1.49 -2.66
C CYS A 312 -1.68 -0.11 -2.96
N ALA A 313 -2.94 -0.08 -3.41
CA ALA A 313 -3.66 1.14 -3.77
C ALA A 313 -3.93 2.04 -2.56
N THR A 314 -4.02 1.51 -1.33
CA THR A 314 -4.24 2.31 -0.11
C THR A 314 -3.21 3.44 0.01
N CYS A 315 -1.95 3.15 -0.28
CA CYS A 315 -0.85 4.13 -0.25
C CYS A 315 -0.53 4.69 -1.64
N HIS A 316 -0.38 3.82 -2.63
CA HIS A 316 0.15 4.21 -3.95
C HIS A 316 -0.84 4.96 -4.81
N GLN A 317 -2.15 4.68 -4.72
CA GLN A 317 -3.21 5.45 -5.38
C GLN A 317 -2.95 5.74 -6.89
N GLY A 318 -2.43 4.75 -7.61
CA GLY A 318 -2.18 4.83 -9.05
C GLY A 318 -0.86 5.52 -9.42
N VAL A 319 0.08 5.68 -8.49
CA VAL A 319 1.42 6.22 -8.73
C VAL A 319 2.54 5.33 -8.16
N TYR A 320 3.68 5.31 -8.86
CA TYR A 320 4.77 4.34 -8.63
C TYR A 320 5.48 4.52 -7.27
N LYS A 321 5.32 5.69 -6.65
CA LYS A 321 5.62 5.98 -5.24
C LYS A 321 4.47 6.83 -4.70
N PRO A 322 3.96 6.58 -3.48
CA PRO A 322 2.95 7.44 -2.88
C PRO A 322 3.40 8.91 -2.92
N LEU A 323 2.51 9.81 -3.33
CA LEU A 323 2.80 11.25 -3.41
C LEU A 323 4.05 11.55 -4.28
N TYR A 324 4.33 10.73 -5.29
CA TYR A 324 5.54 10.76 -6.13
C TYR A 324 6.87 10.68 -5.35
N GLY A 325 6.86 10.06 -4.16
CA GLY A 325 8.02 9.96 -3.29
C GLY A 325 8.18 11.16 -2.34
N GLY A 326 7.22 12.09 -2.36
CA GLY A 326 7.07 13.10 -1.34
C GLY A 326 6.57 12.50 -0.02
N SER A 327 7.04 13.05 1.10
CA SER A 327 6.59 12.65 2.44
C SER A 327 6.74 13.82 3.40
N THR A 328 5.75 14.01 4.28
CA THR A 328 5.85 14.96 5.39
C THR A 328 6.68 14.40 6.54
N LEU A 329 7.11 13.14 6.51
CA LEU A 329 7.87 12.51 7.60
C LEU A 329 9.11 13.30 8.00
N LYS A 330 9.79 13.92 7.02
CA LYS A 330 10.97 14.76 7.29
C LYS A 330 10.69 15.91 8.27
N ASP A 331 9.45 16.39 8.28
CA ASP A 331 8.98 17.50 9.10
C ASP A 331 8.34 17.03 10.42
N TYR A 332 8.15 15.72 10.62
CA TYR A 332 7.51 15.09 11.80
C TYR A 332 8.30 13.84 12.19
N GLN A 333 9.53 14.04 12.66
CA GLN A 333 10.48 12.96 12.95
C GLN A 333 10.02 12.03 14.08
N GLU A 334 9.13 12.49 14.94
CA GLU A 334 8.46 11.70 15.96
C GLU A 334 7.64 10.53 15.38
N LEU A 335 7.33 10.54 14.08
CA LEU A 335 6.69 9.43 13.37
C LEU A 335 7.68 8.45 12.72
N ALA A 336 9.00 8.65 12.83
CA ALA A 336 9.99 7.79 12.18
C ALA A 336 10.18 6.44 12.91
N SER A 337 10.10 6.46 14.23
CA SER A 337 10.16 5.28 15.12
C SER A 337 9.61 5.62 16.51
N SER A 338 9.37 4.59 17.33
CA SER A 338 9.02 4.75 18.75
C SER A 338 10.15 5.36 19.61
N THR A 339 11.38 5.40 19.09
CA THR A 339 12.57 5.91 19.78
C THR A 339 12.91 7.36 19.41
N SER A 340 12.21 7.96 18.44
CA SER A 340 12.50 9.29 17.89
C SER A 340 12.26 10.48 18.86
N GLY A 341 12.04 10.22 20.15
CA GLY A 341 12.01 11.21 21.22
C GLY A 341 13.38 11.46 21.87
N ALA A 342 14.48 10.98 21.29
CA ALA A 342 15.82 11.27 21.80
C ALA A 342 16.27 12.68 21.38
N VAL A 343 16.18 13.62 22.33
CA VAL A 343 16.97 14.86 22.35
C VAL A 343 18.45 14.51 22.05
N PRO A 344 19.20 15.29 21.25
CA PRO A 344 20.62 15.05 21.07
C PRO A 344 21.32 15.03 22.44
N ALA A 345 22.13 13.99 22.68
CA ALA A 345 22.83 13.79 23.94
C ALA A 345 23.71 15.02 24.30
N SER A 346 23.54 15.52 25.53
CA SER A 346 24.49 16.44 26.16
C SER A 346 25.86 15.78 26.34
N PRO A 347 26.95 16.55 26.51
CA PRO A 347 28.34 16.08 26.38
C PRO A 347 28.85 15.11 27.46
N ASP A 348 27.99 14.63 28.36
CA ASP A 348 28.41 13.88 29.54
C ASP A 348 28.32 12.35 29.39
N ASP A 349 27.92 11.85 28.22
CA ASP A 349 28.02 10.41 27.90
C ASP A 349 29.39 10.08 27.29
N ALA A 350 30.42 10.09 28.15
CA ALA A 350 31.68 9.41 27.83
C ALA A 350 31.44 7.88 27.80
N PRO A 351 31.96 7.14 26.81
CA PRO A 351 31.73 5.71 26.71
C PRO A 351 32.47 4.96 27.82
N ALA A 352 31.75 4.10 28.55
CA ALA A 352 32.35 3.12 29.45
C ALA A 352 33.16 2.06 28.66
N PRO A 353 34.21 1.45 29.26
CA PRO A 353 35.25 0.73 28.52
C PRO A 353 34.77 -0.60 27.92
N ASN A 354 35.29 -0.89 26.74
CA ASN A 354 35.08 -2.11 25.94
C ASN A 354 35.26 -3.41 26.74
N THR A 355 34.23 -4.26 26.75
CA THR A 355 34.36 -5.69 27.05
C THR A 355 34.86 -6.43 25.81
N PRO A 356 35.90 -7.29 25.89
CA PRO A 356 36.39 -8.02 24.72
C PRO A 356 35.39 -9.09 24.25
N PRO A 357 35.32 -9.39 22.93
CA PRO A 357 34.42 -10.41 22.40
C PRO A 357 34.84 -11.83 22.81
N ALA A 358 33.82 -12.68 23.03
CA ALA A 358 33.99 -14.09 23.36
C ALA A 358 34.66 -14.89 22.22
N ALA A 359 35.50 -15.85 22.60
CA ALA A 359 36.28 -16.68 21.69
C ALA A 359 35.40 -17.60 20.80
N PRO A 360 35.81 -17.90 19.56
CA PRO A 360 35.08 -18.77 18.65
C PRO A 360 35.17 -20.25 19.04
N ALA A 361 34.07 -20.98 18.84
CA ALA A 361 33.97 -22.43 19.06
C ALA A 361 34.83 -23.22 18.05
N PRO A 362 35.38 -24.40 18.43
CA PRO A 362 36.28 -25.15 17.58
C PRO A 362 35.58 -25.84 16.40
N ALA A 363 36.26 -25.82 15.25
CA ALA A 363 35.82 -26.46 14.01
C ALA A 363 35.91 -27.99 14.08
N THR A 364 34.85 -28.68 13.65
CA THR A 364 34.84 -30.13 13.45
C THR A 364 35.54 -30.50 12.15
N GLN A 365 36.48 -31.44 12.23
CA GLN A 365 37.19 -32.00 11.07
C GLN A 365 36.29 -33.00 10.29
N PRO A 366 36.58 -33.24 8.99
CA PRO A 366 35.86 -34.22 8.19
C PRO A 366 36.39 -35.65 8.38
N ASP A 367 35.50 -36.61 8.57
CA ASP A 367 35.82 -38.04 8.64
C ASP A 367 36.20 -38.63 7.28
N ALA A 368 37.25 -39.46 7.27
CA ALA A 368 37.73 -40.26 6.14
C ALA A 368 36.99 -41.63 6.07
N PRO A 369 36.99 -42.34 4.91
CA PRO A 369 35.98 -43.36 4.61
C PRO A 369 36.34 -44.83 4.93
N ALA A 370 35.29 -45.58 5.33
CA ALA A 370 34.94 -47.02 5.18
C ALA A 370 35.92 -48.15 5.54
N PRO A 371 35.38 -49.31 5.99
CA PRO A 371 35.28 -50.44 5.05
C PRO A 371 33.97 -51.25 5.11
N LYS A 372 33.68 -51.93 3.99
CA LYS A 372 32.58 -52.89 3.73
C LYS A 372 32.70 -54.18 4.54
N PRO A 373 31.58 -54.91 4.70
CA PRO A 373 31.39 -56.18 3.99
C PRO A 373 30.39 -56.09 2.83
#